data_AF-A0A4Q9N3N3-F1
#
_entry.id   AF-A0A4Q9N3N3-F1
#
_cell.length_a   1.000
_cell.length_b   1.000
_cell.length_c   1.000
_cell.angle_alpha   90.00
_cell.angle_beta   90.00
_cell.angle_gamma   90.00
#
_symmetry.space_group_name_H-M   'P 1'
#
loop_
_entity.id
_entity.type
_entity.pdbx_description
1 polymer ?
#
loop_
_entity_poly.entity_id
_entity_poly.type
_entity_poly.pdbx_seq_one_letter_code
_entity_poly.pdbx_strand_id
1 'polypeptide(L)'
;MSLAKSWFDHAFRDRAATEQLLRPDLESGLLSQHDYQLAVDFLPGYHRYLPYVHTALWSALAGLATFRYRSRVRFPTTVVTVSAVSGYGIGLWHYFRFHRQFALELEDRQAFLLVLENVNKRLGNQSTLFPQLDERKMFETIMKRKQENGEVLSDGAELLADTDSPTAPSDAIRASPAKEAPVRPKSTWEAIREANAQNAGKHSSWDELRQRHERRRVSDSGQASVGRDQVSDSDSTSPTTSEIEDPRAQAQKEFDAILEAERKAARS
;
A
#
# COMPACT_ATOMS: atom_id res chain seq x y z
N MET A 1 -16.54 -22.72 -1.65
CA MET A 1 -15.22 -22.03 -1.63
C MET A 1 -15.37 -20.78 -0.79
N SER A 2 -14.39 -20.41 0.03
CA SER A 2 -14.49 -19.17 0.80
C SER A 2 -14.53 -17.97 -0.14
N LEU A 3 -15.35 -16.96 0.18
CA LEU A 3 -15.44 -15.70 -0.57
C LEU A 3 -14.04 -15.07 -0.77
N ALA A 4 -13.21 -15.12 0.28
CA ALA A 4 -11.84 -14.64 0.26
C ALA A 4 -10.96 -15.31 -0.81
N LYS A 5 -11.09 -16.64 -1.02
CA LYS A 5 -10.32 -17.33 -2.05
C LYS A 5 -10.73 -16.87 -3.45
N SER A 6 -12.03 -16.76 -3.69
CA SER A 6 -12.54 -16.30 -4.98
C SER A 6 -12.07 -14.88 -5.29
N TRP A 7 -12.16 -13.99 -4.30
CA TRP A 7 -11.68 -12.62 -4.44
C TRP A 7 -10.18 -12.57 -4.77
N PHE A 8 -9.35 -13.29 -4.03
CA PHE A 8 -7.90 -13.29 -4.19
C PHE A 8 -7.46 -13.81 -5.55
N ASP A 9 -8.12 -14.86 -6.03
CA ASP A 9 -7.87 -15.44 -7.35
C ASP A 9 -8.21 -14.45 -8.48
N HIS A 10 -9.27 -13.64 -8.31
CA HIS A 10 -9.69 -12.62 -9.28
C HIS A 10 -8.85 -11.35 -9.23
N ALA A 11 -8.50 -10.84 -8.04
CA ALA A 11 -7.76 -9.61 -7.87
C ALA A 11 -6.33 -9.72 -8.43
N PHE A 12 -5.65 -10.83 -8.15
CA PHE A 12 -4.25 -11.03 -8.51
C PHE A 12 -4.09 -12.07 -9.62
N ARG A 13 -4.86 -11.91 -10.70
CA ARG A 13 -4.87 -12.87 -11.81
C ARG A 13 -3.54 -12.88 -12.57
N ASP A 14 -3.05 -11.69 -12.89
CA ASP A 14 -1.87 -11.47 -13.72
C ASP A 14 -0.86 -10.59 -13.00
N ARG A 15 0.42 -10.72 -13.35
CA ARG A 15 1.50 -9.91 -12.77
C ARG A 15 1.24 -8.41 -12.88
N ALA A 16 0.86 -7.93 -14.06
CA ALA A 16 0.60 -6.51 -14.30
C ALA A 16 -0.56 -5.97 -13.44
N ALA A 17 -1.61 -6.78 -13.23
CA ALA A 17 -2.72 -6.40 -12.36
C ALA A 17 -2.27 -6.32 -10.89
N THR A 18 -1.48 -7.29 -10.44
CA THR A 18 -0.88 -7.28 -9.10
C THR A 18 0.02 -6.06 -8.88
N GLU A 19 0.89 -5.74 -9.84
CA GLU A 19 1.72 -4.54 -9.80
C GLU A 19 0.86 -3.27 -9.71
N GLN A 20 -0.17 -3.15 -10.56
CA GLN A 20 -1.06 -1.99 -10.55
C GLN A 20 -1.81 -1.82 -9.23
N LEU A 21 -2.25 -2.92 -8.61
CA LEU A 21 -2.98 -2.88 -7.34
C LEU A 21 -2.08 -2.56 -6.15
N LEU A 22 -0.84 -3.07 -6.12
CA LEU A 22 0.09 -2.89 -5.00
C LEU A 22 0.92 -1.61 -5.10
N ARG A 23 1.12 -1.07 -6.31
CA ARG A 23 1.98 0.10 -6.54
C ARG A 23 1.63 1.33 -5.70
N PRO A 24 0.36 1.70 -5.49
CA PRO A 24 0.04 2.84 -4.63
C PRO A 24 0.48 2.64 -3.16
N ASP A 25 0.47 1.40 -2.66
CA ASP A 25 0.89 1.10 -1.29
C ASP A 25 2.42 0.97 -1.17
N LEU A 26 3.11 0.70 -2.28
CA LEU A 26 4.57 0.85 -2.37
C LEU A 26 4.97 2.34 -2.36
N GLU A 27 4.30 3.16 -3.17
CA GLU A 27 4.57 4.60 -3.28
C GLU A 27 4.28 5.36 -1.98
N SER A 28 3.30 4.89 -1.18
CA SER A 28 3.03 5.43 0.15
C SER A 28 4.08 5.04 1.21
N GLY A 29 4.98 4.11 0.87
CA GLY A 29 5.97 3.54 1.79
C GLY A 29 5.37 2.57 2.82
N LEU A 30 4.09 2.20 2.69
CA LEU A 30 3.45 1.21 3.55
C LEU A 30 4.02 -0.19 3.27
N LEU A 31 4.25 -0.51 2.00
CA LEU A 31 4.85 -1.76 1.55
C LEU A 31 6.35 -1.57 1.27
N SER A 32 7.20 -2.46 1.80
CA SER A 32 8.63 -2.49 1.46
C SER A 32 8.82 -2.86 -0.02
N GLN A 33 9.86 -2.32 -0.65
CA GLN A 33 10.24 -2.67 -2.03
C GLN A 33 10.52 -4.18 -2.18
N HIS A 34 11.10 -4.80 -1.15
CA HIS A 34 11.36 -6.24 -1.09
C HIS A 34 10.04 -7.03 -1.08
N ASP A 35 9.15 -6.69 -0.15
CA ASP A 35 7.84 -7.36 0.00
C ASP A 35 6.96 -7.18 -1.23
N TYR A 36 7.05 -6.02 -1.89
CA TYR A 36 6.39 -5.76 -3.18
C TYR A 36 6.86 -6.74 -4.27
N GLN A 37 8.18 -6.92 -4.44
CA GLN A 37 8.71 -7.83 -5.45
C GLN A 37 8.30 -9.28 -5.16
N LEU A 38 8.43 -9.71 -3.90
CA LEU A 38 7.98 -11.04 -3.47
C LEU A 38 6.49 -11.24 -3.77
N ALA A 39 5.65 -10.25 -3.46
CA ALA A 39 4.21 -10.34 -3.70
C ALA A 39 3.88 -10.41 -5.20
N VAL A 40 4.53 -9.58 -6.02
CA VAL A 40 4.33 -9.56 -7.48
C VAL A 40 4.71 -10.88 -8.14
N ASP A 41 5.79 -11.53 -7.67
CA ASP A 41 6.23 -12.82 -8.20
C ASP A 41 5.42 -13.99 -7.62
N PHE A 42 5.02 -13.92 -6.34
CA PHE A 42 4.29 -14.98 -5.66
C PHE A 42 2.80 -15.00 -6.02
N LEU A 43 2.09 -13.87 -5.89
CA LEU A 43 0.63 -13.80 -5.92
C LEU A 43 0.01 -14.40 -7.20
N PRO A 44 0.42 -14.03 -8.43
CA PRO A 44 -0.10 -14.63 -9.67
C PRO A 44 0.53 -16.01 -9.97
N GLY A 45 1.27 -16.59 -9.02
CA GLY A 45 2.08 -17.79 -9.23
C GLY A 45 1.30 -19.08 -9.47
N TYR A 46 2.01 -20.08 -10.00
CA TYR A 46 1.48 -21.39 -10.37
C TYR A 46 0.90 -22.19 -9.19
N HIS A 47 1.24 -21.81 -7.95
CA HIS A 47 0.89 -22.54 -6.74
C HIS A 47 -0.64 -22.68 -6.58
N ARG A 48 -1.44 -21.76 -7.14
CA ARG A 48 -2.91 -21.80 -7.17
C ARG A 48 -3.47 -23.03 -7.87
N TYR A 49 -2.73 -23.55 -8.85
CA TYR A 49 -3.15 -24.69 -9.65
C TYR A 49 -2.68 -26.03 -9.07
N LEU A 50 -1.84 -26.03 -8.02
CA LEU A 50 -1.28 -27.26 -7.43
C LEU A 50 -2.34 -28.28 -7.01
N PRO A 51 -3.47 -27.91 -6.37
CA PRO A 51 -4.51 -28.88 -6.04
C PRO A 51 -5.06 -29.58 -7.28
N TYR A 52 -5.27 -28.86 -8.38
CA TYR A 52 -5.80 -29.41 -9.63
C TYR A 52 -4.76 -30.26 -10.36
N VAL A 53 -3.51 -29.79 -10.43
CA VAL A 53 -2.41 -30.53 -11.06
C VAL A 53 -2.15 -31.84 -10.33
N HIS A 54 -2.11 -31.83 -8.99
CA HIS A 54 -1.97 -33.06 -8.21
C HIS A 54 -3.18 -33.98 -8.36
N THR A 55 -4.40 -33.46 -8.37
CA THR A 55 -5.61 -34.27 -8.61
C THR A 55 -5.54 -34.97 -9.97
N ALA A 56 -5.19 -34.22 -11.03
CA ALA A 56 -5.04 -34.76 -12.38
C ALA A 56 -3.90 -35.80 -12.46
N LEU A 57 -2.75 -35.51 -11.85
CA LEU A 57 -1.60 -36.42 -11.83
C LEU A 57 -1.92 -37.74 -11.10
N TRP A 58 -2.47 -37.67 -9.89
CA TRP A 58 -2.80 -38.86 -9.09
C TRP A 58 -3.92 -39.69 -9.73
N SER A 59 -4.96 -39.03 -10.26
CA SER A 59 -6.02 -39.73 -11.00
C SER A 59 -5.51 -40.41 -12.27
N ALA A 60 -4.61 -39.77 -13.02
CA ALA A 60 -3.98 -40.37 -14.20
C ALA A 60 -3.10 -41.57 -13.81
N LEU A 61 -2.30 -41.47 -12.76
CA LEU A 61 -1.47 -42.57 -12.25
C LEU A 61 -2.32 -43.75 -11.78
N ALA A 62 -3.41 -43.50 -11.05
CA ALA A 62 -4.35 -44.54 -10.64
C ALA A 62 -5.09 -45.17 -11.83
N GLY A 63 -5.46 -44.37 -12.83
CA GLY A 63 -6.05 -44.85 -14.08
C GLY A 63 -5.11 -45.75 -14.86
N LEU A 64 -3.84 -45.35 -14.99
CA LEU A 64 -2.80 -46.14 -15.65
C LEU A 64 -2.54 -47.46 -14.90
N ALA A 65 -2.47 -47.41 -13.56
CA ALA A 65 -2.29 -48.59 -12.74
C ALA A 65 -3.48 -49.56 -12.86
N THR A 66 -4.71 -49.07 -12.77
CA THR A 66 -5.91 -49.90 -12.92
C THR A 66 -6.04 -50.49 -14.33
N PHE A 67 -5.64 -49.74 -15.37
CA PHE A 67 -5.57 -50.24 -16.75
C PHE A 67 -4.52 -51.35 -16.91
N ARG A 68 -3.32 -51.17 -16.35
CA ARG A 68 -2.22 -52.15 -16.41
C ARG A 68 -2.53 -53.44 -15.64
N TYR A 69 -3.17 -53.34 -14.47
CA TYR A 69 -3.45 -54.45 -13.56
C TYR A 69 -4.92 -54.93 -13.60
N ARG A 70 -5.56 -54.76 -14.76
CA ARG A 70 -7.00 -54.96 -15.02
C ARG A 70 -7.63 -56.23 -14.44
N SER A 71 -6.88 -57.32 -14.25
CA SER A 71 -7.43 -58.62 -13.82
C SER A 71 -7.65 -58.78 -12.31
N ARG A 72 -7.16 -57.86 -11.46
CA ARG A 72 -7.19 -58.06 -9.99
C ARG A 72 -7.99 -57.03 -9.19
N VAL A 73 -8.47 -55.96 -9.79
CA VAL A 73 -9.14 -54.87 -9.07
C VAL A 73 -10.66 -54.98 -9.23
N ARG A 74 -11.37 -55.32 -8.16
CA ARG A 74 -12.84 -55.49 -8.16
C ARG A 74 -13.60 -54.18 -8.37
N PHE A 75 -12.98 -53.04 -8.06
CA PHE A 75 -13.58 -51.70 -8.13
C PHE A 75 -12.57 -50.64 -8.64
N PRO A 76 -12.28 -50.57 -9.95
CA PRO A 76 -11.27 -49.65 -10.48
C PRO A 76 -11.69 -48.18 -10.33
N THR A 77 -12.98 -47.88 -10.42
CA THR A 77 -13.50 -46.50 -10.30
C THR A 77 -13.30 -45.93 -8.90
N THR A 78 -13.52 -46.73 -7.85
CA THR A 78 -13.33 -46.27 -6.47
C THR A 78 -11.87 -45.98 -6.17
N VAL A 79 -10.94 -46.78 -6.69
CA VAL A 79 -9.49 -46.56 -6.56
C VAL A 79 -9.09 -45.22 -7.19
N VAL A 80 -9.59 -44.93 -8.41
CA VAL A 80 -9.31 -43.65 -9.08
C VAL A 80 -9.89 -42.46 -8.30
N THR A 81 -11.13 -42.57 -7.82
CA THR A 81 -11.77 -41.50 -7.03
C THR A 81 -11.04 -41.24 -5.72
N VAL A 82 -10.70 -42.28 -4.96
CA VAL A 82 -9.93 -42.14 -3.71
C VAL A 82 -8.57 -41.52 -3.99
N SER A 83 -7.89 -41.96 -5.04
CA SER A 83 -6.60 -41.38 -5.44
C SER A 83 -6.70 -39.91 -5.83
N ALA A 84 -7.77 -39.50 -6.53
CA ALA A 84 -8.02 -38.10 -6.87
C ALA A 84 -8.22 -37.24 -5.60
N VAL A 85 -9.01 -37.71 -4.64
CA VAL A 85 -9.22 -37.01 -3.35
C VAL A 85 -7.92 -36.92 -2.55
N SER A 86 -7.12 -37.99 -2.49
CA SER A 86 -5.79 -37.96 -1.85
C SER A 86 -4.86 -36.97 -2.55
N GLY A 87 -4.84 -36.96 -3.89
CA GLY A 87 -4.06 -36.01 -4.68
C GLY A 87 -4.44 -34.57 -4.40
N TYR A 88 -5.73 -34.27 -4.31
CA TYR A 88 -6.23 -32.94 -3.93
C TYR A 88 -5.73 -32.52 -2.54
N GLY A 89 -5.79 -33.43 -1.56
CA GLY A 89 -5.28 -33.20 -0.20
C GLY A 89 -3.78 -32.88 -0.16
N ILE A 90 -2.96 -33.63 -0.90
CA ILE A 90 -1.52 -33.37 -1.04
C ILE A 90 -1.28 -32.00 -1.70
N GLY A 91 -2.05 -31.67 -2.74
CA GLY A 91 -1.95 -30.38 -3.42
C GLY A 91 -2.32 -29.20 -2.52
N LEU A 92 -3.34 -29.34 -1.65
CA LEU A 92 -3.64 -28.35 -0.62
C LEU A 92 -2.50 -28.20 0.39
N TRP A 93 -1.90 -29.30 0.84
CA TRP A 93 -0.75 -29.25 1.75
C TRP A 93 0.42 -28.47 1.15
N HIS A 94 0.77 -28.72 -0.12
CA HIS A 94 1.76 -27.93 -0.85
C HIS A 94 1.37 -26.46 -0.98
N TYR A 95 0.11 -26.19 -1.36
CA TYR A 95 -0.42 -24.83 -1.45
C TYR A 95 -0.22 -24.05 -0.13
N PHE A 96 -0.58 -24.65 1.01
CA PHE A 96 -0.38 -24.03 2.32
C PHE A 96 1.09 -23.90 2.68
N ARG A 97 1.93 -24.87 2.33
CA ARG A 97 3.38 -24.80 2.57
C ARG A 97 4.00 -23.61 1.84
N PHE A 98 3.63 -23.38 0.58
CA PHE A 98 4.11 -22.24 -0.22
C PHE A 98 3.63 -20.90 0.35
N HIS A 99 2.35 -20.79 0.75
CA HIS A 99 1.86 -19.58 1.41
C HIS A 99 2.54 -19.30 2.75
N ARG A 100 2.80 -20.35 3.53
CA ARG A 100 3.56 -20.23 4.78
C ARG A 100 4.98 -19.75 4.51
N GLN A 101 5.64 -20.31 3.50
CA GLN A 101 7.00 -19.90 3.13
C GLN A 101 7.03 -18.43 2.68
N PHE A 102 6.11 -18.02 1.80
CA PHE A 102 5.95 -16.63 1.40
C PHE A 102 5.72 -15.70 2.60
N ALA A 103 4.82 -16.07 3.50
CA ALA A 103 4.59 -15.30 4.73
C ALA A 103 5.85 -15.20 5.59
N LEU A 104 6.67 -16.25 5.65
CA LEU A 104 7.93 -16.24 6.38
C LEU A 104 8.99 -15.32 5.75
N GLU A 105 8.98 -15.17 4.43
CA GLU A 105 9.92 -14.35 3.66
C GLU A 105 9.57 -12.85 3.68
N LEU A 106 8.32 -12.48 3.99
CA LEU A 106 7.92 -11.07 4.16
C LEU A 106 8.63 -10.41 5.36
N GLU A 107 9.15 -9.20 5.15
CA GLU A 107 9.77 -8.36 6.18
C GLU A 107 8.73 -7.87 7.19
N ASP A 108 7.58 -7.35 6.72
CA ASP A 108 6.48 -6.93 7.59
C ASP A 108 5.13 -7.54 7.17
N ARG A 109 4.84 -8.70 7.74
CA ARG A 109 3.58 -9.42 7.53
C ARG A 109 2.34 -8.57 7.87
N GLN A 110 2.42 -7.72 8.89
CA GLN A 110 1.28 -6.92 9.32
C GLN A 110 0.99 -5.81 8.32
N ALA A 111 2.05 -5.14 7.83
CA ALA A 111 1.92 -4.14 6.77
C ALA A 111 1.33 -4.77 5.51
N PHE A 112 1.80 -5.95 5.11
CA PHE A 112 1.26 -6.66 3.95
C PHE A 112 -0.23 -7.00 4.08
N LEU A 113 -0.71 -7.42 5.25
CA LEU A 113 -2.14 -7.68 5.46
C LEU A 113 -2.98 -6.40 5.33
N LEU A 114 -2.47 -5.27 5.83
CA LEU A 114 -3.14 -3.97 5.70
C LEU A 114 -3.19 -3.52 4.23
N VAL A 115 -2.13 -3.78 3.46
CA VAL A 115 -2.09 -3.56 2.01
C VAL A 115 -3.16 -4.39 1.30
N LEU A 116 -3.31 -5.68 1.63
CA LEU A 116 -4.37 -6.51 1.03
C LEU A 116 -5.77 -5.97 1.33
N GLU A 117 -5.98 -5.44 2.53
CA GLU A 117 -7.24 -4.80 2.93
C GLU A 117 -7.47 -3.49 2.15
N ASN A 118 -6.44 -2.65 1.98
CA ASN A 118 -6.51 -1.46 1.13
C ASN A 118 -6.87 -1.82 -0.31
N VAL A 119 -6.25 -2.87 -0.88
CA VAL A 119 -6.58 -3.37 -2.21
C VAL A 119 -8.03 -3.83 -2.29
N ASN A 120 -8.52 -4.55 -1.28
CA ASN A 120 -9.92 -4.98 -1.20
C ASN A 120 -10.90 -3.80 -1.19
N LYS A 121 -10.61 -2.77 -0.40
CA LYS A 121 -11.39 -1.52 -0.35
C LYS A 121 -11.36 -0.77 -1.68
N ARG A 122 -10.19 -0.65 -2.32
CA ARG A 122 -10.02 -0.03 -3.67
C ARG A 122 -10.83 -0.76 -4.74
N LEU A 123 -11.00 -2.07 -4.61
CA LEU A 123 -11.84 -2.88 -5.50
C LEU A 123 -13.35 -2.73 -5.21
N GLY A 124 -13.73 -1.92 -4.22
CA GLY A 124 -15.13 -1.63 -3.87
C GLY A 124 -15.77 -2.66 -2.95
N ASN A 125 -15.00 -3.58 -2.37
CA ASN A 125 -15.55 -4.53 -1.41
C ASN A 125 -15.65 -3.88 -0.03
N GLN A 126 -16.86 -3.88 0.54
CA GLN A 126 -17.12 -3.37 1.89
C GLN A 126 -16.84 -4.40 2.99
N SER A 127 -16.67 -5.67 2.62
CA SER A 127 -16.41 -6.73 3.59
C SER A 127 -14.92 -6.77 3.93
N THR A 128 -14.59 -6.65 5.21
CA THR A 128 -13.21 -6.82 5.67
C THR A 128 -12.75 -8.25 5.39
N LEU A 129 -11.57 -8.41 4.78
CA LEU A 129 -11.02 -9.75 4.49
C LEU A 129 -10.66 -10.48 5.77
N PHE A 130 -10.26 -9.71 6.77
CA PHE A 130 -9.76 -10.21 8.04
C PHE A 130 -10.57 -9.58 9.19
N PRO A 131 -11.73 -10.15 9.56
CA PRO A 131 -12.61 -9.58 10.59
C PRO A 131 -11.96 -9.41 11.98
N GLN A 132 -10.89 -10.15 12.24
CA GLN A 132 -10.16 -10.12 13.51
C GLN A 132 -9.02 -9.09 13.52
N LEU A 133 -8.81 -8.38 12.41
CA LEU A 133 -7.69 -7.48 12.23
C LEU A 133 -8.12 -6.07 12.65
N ASP A 134 -7.63 -5.62 13.79
CA ASP A 134 -7.79 -4.22 14.21
C ASP A 134 -6.82 -3.34 13.39
N GLU A 135 -7.32 -2.84 12.26
CA GLU A 135 -6.56 -2.04 11.29
C GLU A 135 -5.84 -0.86 11.96
N ARG A 136 -6.51 -0.18 12.90
CA ARG A 136 -5.97 1.00 13.58
C ARG A 136 -4.76 0.61 14.42
N LYS A 137 -4.91 -0.43 15.23
CA LYS A 137 -3.83 -0.93 16.09
C LYS A 137 -2.63 -1.43 15.29
N MET A 138 -2.85 -2.12 14.18
CA MET A 138 -1.75 -2.55 13.30
C MET A 138 -1.05 -1.36 12.67
N PHE A 139 -1.81 -0.40 12.13
CA PHE A 139 -1.22 0.78 11.51
C PHE A 139 -0.39 1.60 12.50
N GLU A 140 -0.89 1.81 13.72
CA GLU A 140 -0.12 2.44 14.79
C GLU A 140 1.17 1.67 15.10
N THR A 141 1.11 0.33 15.12
CA THR A 141 2.28 -0.52 15.37
C THR A 141 3.30 -0.43 14.23
N ILE A 142 2.83 -0.33 12.98
CA ILE A 142 3.69 -0.17 11.80
C ILE A 142 4.32 1.22 11.77
N MET A 143 3.51 2.28 11.95
CA MET A 143 3.95 3.66 12.05
C MET A 143 5.02 3.83 13.13
N LYS A 144 4.77 3.28 14.33
CA LYS A 144 5.73 3.32 15.43
C LYS A 144 7.05 2.62 15.07
N ARG A 145 6.99 1.40 14.50
CA ARG A 145 8.20 0.66 14.08
C ARG A 145 8.99 1.40 12.99
N LYS A 146 8.30 1.97 12.01
CA LYS A 146 8.96 2.76 10.94
C LYS A 146 9.59 4.03 11.48
N GLN A 147 8.89 4.74 12.38
CA GLN A 147 9.44 5.91 13.06
C GLN A 147 10.67 5.57 13.91
N GLU A 148 10.67 4.44 14.61
CA GLU A 148 11.82 3.94 15.38
C GLU A 148 13.00 3.57 14.47
N ASN A 149 12.74 3.09 13.26
CA ASN A 149 13.76 2.78 12.25
C ASN A 149 14.25 4.00 11.46
N GLY A 150 13.68 5.20 11.71
CA GLY A 150 14.01 6.42 10.98
C GLY A 150 13.40 6.49 9.57
N GLU A 151 12.51 5.57 9.21
CA GLU A 151 11.73 5.64 7.97
C GLU A 151 10.54 6.58 8.17
N VAL A 152 10.57 7.73 7.49
CA VAL A 152 9.43 8.65 7.46
C VAL A 152 8.47 8.18 6.38
N LEU A 153 7.30 7.68 6.79
CA LEU A 153 6.19 7.43 5.89
C LEU A 153 5.77 8.75 5.24
N SER A 154 5.56 8.75 3.93
CA SER A 154 4.99 9.90 3.23
C SER A 154 3.60 10.20 3.79
N ASP A 155 3.29 11.48 4.04
CA ASP A 155 2.01 11.97 4.59
C ASP A 155 0.78 11.52 3.75
N GLY A 156 1.00 11.07 2.52
CA GLY A 156 -0.04 10.49 1.66
C GLY A 156 -0.43 9.04 1.99
N ALA A 157 0.21 8.41 2.98
CA ALA A 157 -0.19 7.12 3.53
C ALA A 157 -1.38 7.23 4.50
N GLU A 158 -2.20 8.29 4.37
CA GLU A 158 -3.49 8.35 5.03
C GLU A 158 -4.30 7.12 4.61
N LEU A 159 -4.39 6.19 5.56
CA LEU A 159 -5.35 5.10 5.54
C LEU A 159 -6.66 5.67 5.01
N LEU A 160 -7.19 5.06 3.95
CA LEU A 160 -8.61 5.14 3.59
C LEU A 160 -9.47 4.45 4.67
N ALA A 161 -9.14 4.68 5.96
CA ALA A 161 -9.94 4.36 7.10
C ALA A 161 -11.03 5.41 7.15
N ASP A 162 -12.11 5.14 6.42
CA ASP A 162 -13.46 5.63 6.64
C ASP A 162 -13.52 6.86 7.54
N THR A 163 -13.24 8.02 6.94
CA THR A 163 -13.81 9.29 7.42
C THR A 163 -15.30 9.40 7.06
N ASP A 164 -15.93 8.26 6.74
CA ASP A 164 -17.36 8.07 6.61
C ASP A 164 -17.82 7.12 7.72
N SER A 165 -17.60 7.52 8.97
CA SER A 165 -18.57 7.17 10.00
C SER A 165 -19.74 8.12 9.78
N PRO A 166 -20.88 7.69 9.22
CA PRO A 166 -22.05 8.53 9.14
C PRO A 166 -22.49 8.78 10.59
N THR A 167 -22.02 9.89 11.15
CA THR A 167 -22.73 10.53 12.25
C THR A 167 -24.06 10.89 11.63
N ALA A 168 -25.04 10.03 11.83
CA ALA A 168 -26.41 10.26 11.42
C ALA A 168 -26.79 11.66 11.92
N PRO A 169 -27.20 12.59 11.04
CA PRO A 169 -27.96 13.74 11.50
C PRO A 169 -29.31 13.21 11.99
N SER A 170 -29.39 12.91 13.28
CA SER A 170 -30.67 12.92 13.97
C SER A 170 -31.10 14.39 14.00
N ASP A 171 -31.96 14.78 13.06
CA ASP A 171 -33.25 15.41 13.33
C ASP A 171 -33.80 16.10 12.07
N ALA A 172 -35.09 15.84 11.84
CA ALA A 172 -36.12 16.67 11.18
C ALA A 172 -35.67 17.63 10.04
N ILE A 173 -36.25 17.56 8.84
CA ILE A 173 -37.63 18.00 8.59
C ILE A 173 -38.15 17.34 7.30
N ARG A 174 -39.31 16.73 7.44
CA ARG A 174 -40.24 16.30 6.40
C ARG A 174 -40.78 17.53 5.67
N ALA A 175 -40.42 17.74 4.41
CA ALA A 175 -41.14 18.64 3.50
C ALA A 175 -41.30 17.98 2.12
N SER A 176 -42.55 18.00 1.65
CA SER A 176 -43.09 17.35 0.46
C SER A 176 -42.47 17.81 -0.88
N PRO A 177 -42.63 17.00 -1.95
CA PRO A 177 -41.96 17.24 -3.24
C PRO A 177 -42.69 18.30 -4.07
N ALA A 178 -41.93 19.26 -4.60
CA ALA A 178 -42.39 20.19 -5.64
C ALA A 178 -41.69 19.88 -6.98
N LYS A 179 -42.49 19.36 -7.91
CA LYS A 179 -42.34 19.36 -9.39
C LYS A 179 -40.93 19.52 -9.97
N GLU A 180 -40.41 18.39 -10.46
CA GLU A 180 -39.26 18.28 -11.35
C GLU A 180 -39.48 19.02 -12.68
N ALA A 181 -38.58 19.94 -12.99
CA ALA A 181 -38.25 20.31 -14.37
C ALA A 181 -37.10 19.41 -14.85
N PRO A 182 -37.01 19.07 -16.15
CA PRO A 182 -36.04 18.11 -16.67
C PRO A 182 -34.60 18.59 -16.43
N VAL A 183 -33.91 17.90 -15.53
CA VAL A 183 -32.51 18.13 -15.16
C VAL A 183 -31.64 17.71 -16.32
N ARG A 184 -31.06 18.69 -17.02
CA ARG A 184 -29.95 18.44 -17.94
C ARG A 184 -28.79 17.85 -17.11
N PRO A 185 -28.07 16.83 -17.61
CA PRO A 185 -26.94 16.28 -16.88
C PRO A 185 -25.95 17.41 -16.60
N LYS A 186 -25.70 17.70 -15.31
CA LYS A 186 -24.73 18.70 -14.87
C LYS A 186 -23.40 18.38 -15.55
N SER A 187 -22.81 19.39 -16.19
CA SER A 187 -21.51 19.26 -16.84
C SER A 187 -20.48 18.79 -15.82
N THR A 188 -19.55 17.92 -16.21
CA THR A 188 -18.41 17.50 -15.39
C THR A 188 -17.67 18.70 -14.78
N TRP A 189 -17.59 19.81 -15.50
CA TRP A 189 -17.01 21.06 -15.00
C TRP A 189 -17.82 21.75 -13.92
N GLU A 190 -19.13 21.55 -13.91
CA GLU A 190 -20.05 22.09 -12.90
C GLU A 190 -19.95 21.27 -11.61
N ALA A 191 -19.85 19.95 -11.72
CA ALA A 191 -19.57 19.06 -10.60
C ALA A 191 -18.22 19.38 -9.92
N ILE A 192 -17.16 19.63 -10.71
CA ILE A 192 -15.85 20.04 -10.18
C ILE A 192 -15.93 21.39 -9.47
N ARG A 193 -16.67 22.36 -10.02
CA ARG A 193 -16.85 23.68 -9.39
C ARG A 193 -17.63 23.60 -8.09
N GLU A 194 -18.67 22.78 -8.04
CA GLU A 194 -19.48 22.56 -6.84
C GLU A 194 -18.66 21.85 -5.74
N ALA A 195 -17.85 20.84 -6.11
CA ALA A 195 -16.93 20.17 -5.19
C ALA A 195 -15.84 21.10 -4.64
N ASN A 196 -15.24 21.95 -5.49
CA ASN A 196 -14.25 22.93 -5.04
C ASN A 196 -14.87 24.03 -4.17
N ALA A 197 -16.10 24.48 -4.47
CA ALA A 197 -16.79 25.47 -3.65
C ALA A 197 -17.13 24.93 -2.25
N GLN A 198 -17.49 23.65 -2.14
CA GLN A 198 -17.72 23.00 -0.85
C GLN A 198 -16.43 22.84 -0.02
N ASN A 199 -15.28 22.67 -0.67
CA ASN A 199 -13.99 22.55 0.01
C ASN A 199 -13.28 23.89 0.26
N ALA A 200 -13.73 25.01 -0.31
CA ALA A 200 -13.10 26.32 -0.15
C ALA A 200 -13.12 26.86 1.31
N GLY A 201 -13.95 26.29 2.19
CA GLY A 201 -13.99 26.63 3.62
C GLY A 201 -13.15 25.72 4.52
N LYS A 202 -12.62 24.60 3.99
CA LYS A 202 -11.76 23.68 4.75
C LYS A 202 -10.32 24.06 4.46
N HIS A 203 -9.50 24.21 5.51
CA HIS A 203 -8.08 24.54 5.36
C HIS A 203 -7.42 23.53 4.43
N SER A 204 -6.94 23.98 3.27
CA SER A 204 -6.25 23.12 2.32
C SER A 204 -4.98 22.58 2.99
N SER A 205 -4.63 21.31 2.77
CA SER A 205 -3.36 20.75 3.25
C SER A 205 -2.15 21.59 2.80
N TRP A 206 -2.27 22.28 1.67
CA TRP A 206 -1.29 23.25 1.19
C TRP A 206 -1.16 24.50 2.08
N ASP A 207 -2.25 24.99 2.67
CA ASP A 207 -2.22 26.11 3.60
C ASP A 207 -1.65 25.69 4.96
N GLU A 208 -1.90 24.46 5.42
CA GLU A 208 -1.27 23.91 6.63
C GLU A 208 0.24 23.78 6.44
N LEU A 209 0.69 23.29 5.29
CA LEU A 209 2.12 23.22 4.96
C LEU A 209 2.76 24.61 4.96
N ARG A 210 2.08 25.62 4.38
CA ARG A 210 2.55 27.00 4.34
C ARG A 210 2.61 27.62 5.75
N GLN A 211 1.57 27.43 6.56
CA GLN A 211 1.58 27.85 7.97
C GLN A 211 2.70 27.18 8.77
N ARG A 212 2.96 25.88 8.54
CA ARG A 212 4.02 25.15 9.24
C ARG A 212 5.40 25.72 8.89
N HIS A 213 5.61 26.08 7.62
CA HIS A 213 6.82 26.76 7.16
C HIS A 213 6.97 28.17 7.74
N GLU A 214 5.88 28.94 7.83
CA GLU A 214 5.90 30.28 8.44
C GLU A 214 6.18 30.22 9.94
N ARG A 215 5.55 29.30 10.68
CA ARG A 215 5.83 29.10 12.11
C ARG A 215 7.30 28.75 12.36
N ARG A 216 7.88 27.85 11.56
CA ARG A 216 9.30 27.50 11.67
C ARG A 216 10.22 28.70 11.44
N ARG A 217 9.92 29.56 10.44
CA ARG A 217 10.72 30.77 10.18
C ARG A 217 10.66 31.79 11.30
N VAL A 218 9.48 32.00 11.90
CA VAL A 218 9.32 32.98 12.98
C VAL A 218 10.09 32.55 14.23
N SER A 219 10.05 31.25 14.58
CA SER A 219 10.80 30.71 15.72
C SER A 219 12.31 30.86 15.58
N ASP A 220 12.86 30.70 14.38
CA ASP A 220 14.30 30.80 14.13
C ASP A 220 14.80 32.26 14.14
N SER A 221 13.97 33.20 13.69
CA SER A 221 14.33 34.62 13.64
C SER A 221 14.31 35.33 15.01
N GLY A 222 13.59 34.77 16.00
CA GLY A 222 13.40 35.40 17.31
C GLY A 222 14.58 35.21 18.29
N GLN A 223 15.51 34.30 18.01
CA GLN A 223 16.58 33.95 18.95
C GLN A 223 17.93 34.63 18.62
N ALA A 224 18.02 35.38 17.51
CA ALA A 224 19.29 35.95 17.04
C ALA A 224 19.54 37.43 17.41
N SER A 225 18.64 38.12 18.13
CA SER A 225 18.74 39.60 18.28
C SER A 225 18.88 40.16 19.70
N VAL A 226 19.23 39.36 20.73
CA VAL A 226 19.50 39.91 22.07
C VAL A 226 20.87 39.45 22.57
N GLY A 227 21.90 40.25 22.31
CA GLY A 227 23.20 40.10 22.96
C GLY A 227 24.41 40.50 22.13
N ARG A 228 24.53 41.78 21.75
CA ARG A 228 25.85 42.33 21.40
C ARG A 228 25.96 43.83 21.65
N ASP A 229 25.91 44.19 22.92
CA ASP A 229 26.63 45.35 23.45
C ASP A 229 27.71 44.82 24.40
N GLN A 230 28.93 44.61 23.90
CA GLN A 230 30.12 44.92 24.68
C GLN A 230 31.36 45.03 23.80
N VAL A 231 31.87 46.26 23.82
CA VAL A 231 33.17 46.73 23.37
C VAL A 231 34.26 46.14 24.27
N SER A 232 35.35 45.62 23.69
CA SER A 232 36.72 46.06 23.98
C SER A 232 37.75 45.18 23.29
N ASP A 233 38.73 45.86 22.71
CA ASP A 233 39.95 45.39 22.06
C ASP A 233 40.70 44.30 22.83
N SER A 234 41.26 43.32 22.10
CA SER A 234 42.71 43.17 21.87
C SER A 234 43.10 41.73 21.51
N ASP A 235 44.07 41.65 20.61
CA ASP A 235 44.92 40.52 20.24
C ASP A 235 44.35 39.33 19.44
N SER A 236 44.67 39.43 18.14
CA SER A 236 45.25 38.38 17.31
C SER A 236 45.68 37.10 18.02
N THR A 237 45.03 35.99 17.69
CA THR A 237 45.65 34.81 17.04
C THR A 237 44.51 33.93 16.52
N SER A 238 44.44 33.78 15.20
CA SER A 238 43.45 32.95 14.51
C SER A 238 43.66 31.45 14.79
N PRO A 239 42.60 30.71 15.18
CA PRO A 239 42.42 29.34 14.75
C PRO A 239 41.30 29.31 13.70
N THR A 240 41.62 28.72 12.55
CA THR A 240 40.71 28.31 11.48
C THR A 240 39.40 27.76 12.03
N THR A 241 38.37 28.59 12.02
CA THR A 241 36.96 28.21 12.19
C THR A 241 36.56 27.39 10.98
N SER A 242 36.35 26.09 11.21
CA SER A 242 35.64 25.20 10.32
C SER A 242 34.33 25.86 9.88
N GLU A 243 34.23 26.09 8.58
CA GLU A 243 33.02 26.33 7.80
C GLU A 243 31.79 25.68 8.44
N ILE A 244 30.97 26.51 9.11
CA ILE A 244 29.54 26.26 9.16
C ILE A 244 29.05 26.74 7.80
N GLU A 245 29.26 25.91 6.77
CA GLU A 245 28.67 26.12 5.45
C GLU A 245 27.14 26.13 5.63
N ASP A 246 26.53 27.27 5.31
CA ASP A 246 25.08 27.45 5.34
C ASP A 246 24.43 26.31 4.52
N PRO A 247 23.56 25.46 5.10
CA PRO A 247 23.00 24.29 4.42
C PRO A 247 22.28 24.64 3.11
N ARG A 248 21.90 25.90 2.93
CA ARG A 248 21.42 26.42 1.64
C ARG A 248 22.49 26.45 0.55
N ALA A 249 23.71 26.85 0.88
CA ALA A 249 24.80 26.91 -0.09
C ALA A 249 25.18 25.51 -0.59
N GLN A 250 25.13 24.51 0.29
CA GLN A 250 25.39 23.11 -0.07
C GLN A 250 24.29 22.55 -0.99
N ALA A 251 23.01 22.79 -0.68
CA ALA A 251 21.90 22.36 -1.53
C ALA A 251 21.90 23.04 -2.92
N GLN A 252 22.31 24.32 -2.98
CA GLN A 252 22.44 25.05 -4.25
C GLN A 252 23.51 24.41 -5.15
N LYS A 253 24.65 24.04 -4.55
CA LYS A 253 25.79 23.41 -5.25
C LYS A 253 25.43 22.03 -5.79
N GLU A 254 24.65 21.24 -5.05
CA GLU A 254 24.16 19.94 -5.52
C GLU A 254 23.20 20.08 -6.69
N PHE A 255 22.30 21.06 -6.66
CA PHE A 255 21.36 21.31 -7.75
C PHE A 255 22.08 21.74 -9.04
N ASP A 256 23.08 22.62 -8.92
CA ASP A 256 23.90 23.05 -10.05
C ASP A 256 24.71 21.88 -10.65
N ALA A 257 25.23 20.98 -9.81
CA ALA A 257 25.95 19.79 -10.25
C ALA A 257 25.07 18.83 -11.07
N ILE A 258 23.81 18.64 -10.66
CA ILE A 258 22.85 17.80 -11.39
C ILE A 258 22.51 18.42 -12.76
N LEU A 259 22.27 19.72 -12.82
CA LEU A 259 22.01 20.42 -14.09
C LEU A 259 23.20 20.38 -15.04
N GLU A 260 24.42 20.46 -14.52
CA GLU A 260 25.62 20.36 -15.34
C GLU A 260 25.83 18.94 -15.88
N ALA A 261 25.53 17.91 -15.08
CA ALA A 261 25.54 16.51 -15.51
C ALA A 261 24.53 16.26 -16.64
N GLU A 262 23.32 16.82 -16.54
CA GLU A 262 22.28 16.70 -17.58
C GLU A 262 22.70 17.42 -18.88
N ARG A 263 23.26 18.63 -18.80
CA ARG A 263 23.81 19.34 -19.98
C ARG A 263 24.95 18.58 -20.63
N LYS A 264 25.78 17.88 -19.85
CA LYS A 264 26.88 17.07 -20.37
C LYS A 264 26.38 15.81 -21.06
N ALA A 265 25.36 15.14 -20.50
CA ALA A 265 24.72 13.98 -21.10
C ALA A 265 23.97 14.33 -22.41
N ALA A 266 23.39 15.51 -22.51
CA ALA A 266 22.71 15.96 -23.74
C ALA A 266 23.67 16.31 -24.90
N ARG A 267 24.98 16.44 -24.63
CA ARG A 267 26.01 16.77 -25.63
C ARG A 267 26.85 15.56 -26.07
N SER A 268 26.73 14.43 -25.38
CA SER A 268 27.37 13.14 -25.74
C SER A 268 26.42 12.29 -26.57
#